data_AF-A0A926EX54-F1
#
_entry.id   AF-A0A926EX54-F1
#
_cell.length_a   1.000
_cell.length_b   1.000
_cell.length_c   1.000
_cell.angle_alpha   90.00
_cell.angle_beta   90.00
_cell.angle_gamma   90.00
#
_symmetry.space_group_name_H-M   'P 1'
#
loop_
_entity.id
_entity.type
_entity.pdbx_description
1 polymer ?
#
loop_
_entity_poly.entity_id
_entity_poly.type
_entity_poly.pdbx_seq_one_letter_code
_entity_poly.pdbx_strand_id
1 'polypeptide(L)' 'MKKGQYSIKELRARKNISQEELARLVNLTTRTIVSYENNISALRNASYNNIEKIAKSLDVEISEIFLG' A
#
# COMPACT_ATOMS: atom_id res chain seq x y z
N MET A 1 14.48 -11.54 9.53
CA MET A 1 13.88 -10.42 8.76
C MET A 1 12.54 -10.12 9.41
N LYS A 2 12.24 -8.86 9.77
CA LYS A 2 10.91 -8.51 10.29
C LYS A 2 9.91 -8.76 9.16
N LYS A 3 8.89 -9.60 9.41
CA LYS A 3 7.74 -9.73 8.51
C LYS A 3 6.98 -8.40 8.56
N GLY A 4 6.51 -7.92 7.41
CA GLY A 4 5.61 -6.78 7.36
C GLY A 4 4.44 -6.97 8.32
N GLN A 5 3.96 -5.90 8.93
CA GLN A 5 3.07 -5.98 10.08
C GLN A 5 1.62 -5.62 9.74
N TYR A 6 1.41 -4.75 8.74
CA TYR A 6 0.10 -4.21 8.42
C TYR A 6 -0.17 -4.24 6.92
N SER A 7 -1.40 -4.53 6.53
CA SER A 7 -1.87 -4.36 5.16
C SER A 7 -1.94 -2.87 4.78
N ILE A 8 -1.87 -2.58 3.47
CA ILE A 8 -2.10 -1.22 2.94
C ILE A 8 -3.45 -0.66 3.43
N LYS A 9 -4.48 -1.51 3.52
CA LYS A 9 -5.82 -1.12 3.98
C LYS A 9 -5.82 -0.62 5.42
N GLU A 10 -5.13 -1.31 6.32
CA GLU A 10 -5.03 -0.93 7.73
C GLU A 10 -4.27 0.39 7.88
N LEU A 11 -3.13 0.53 7.20
CA LEU A 11 -2.32 1.74 7.21
C LEU A 11 -3.09 2.94 6.64
N ARG A 12 -3.81 2.73 5.53
CA ARG A 12 -4.69 3.73 4.92
C ARG A 12 -5.81 4.18 5.86
N ALA A 13 -6.45 3.23 6.56
CA ALA A 13 -7.50 3.53 7.53
C ALA A 13 -6.97 4.36 8.71
N ARG A 14 -5.72 4.12 9.17
CA ARG A 14 -5.07 4.94 10.21
C ARG A 14 -4.82 6.38 9.76
N LYS A 15 -4.56 6.61 8.48
CA LYS A 15 -4.46 7.96 7.89
C LYS A 15 -5.82 8.58 7.55
N ASN A 16 -6.92 7.86 7.75
CA ASN A 16 -8.29 8.30 7.47
C ASN A 16 -8.51 8.78 6.02
N ILE A 17 -7.89 8.10 5.05
CA ILE A 17 -8.04 8.40 3.62
C ILE A 17 -8.74 7.26 2.87
N SER A 18 -9.44 7.60 1.77
CA SER A 18 -10.11 6.59 0.91
C SER A 18 -9.13 5.92 -0.06
N GLN A 19 -9.57 4.86 -0.73
CA GLN A 19 -8.76 4.19 -1.77
C GLN A 19 -8.50 5.13 -2.95
N GLU A 20 -9.48 5.95 -3.33
CA GLU A 20 -9.35 6.98 -4.36
C GLU A 20 -8.36 8.07 -3.94
N GLU A 21 -8.37 8.48 -2.67
CA GLU A 21 -7.41 9.46 -2.17
C GLU A 21 -5.98 8.91 -2.21
N LEU A 22 -5.76 7.70 -1.69
CA LEU A 22 -4.46 7.04 -1.77
C LEU A 22 -3.99 6.91 -3.23
N ALA A 23 -4.88 6.49 -4.14
CA ALA A 23 -4.57 6.36 -5.55
C ALA A 23 -4.10 7.68 -6.18
N ARG A 24 -4.76 8.81 -5.85
CA ARG A 24 -4.35 10.15 -6.28
C ARG A 24 -2.98 10.53 -5.73
N LEU A 25 -2.73 10.28 -4.44
CA LEU A 25 -1.45 10.60 -3.78
C LEU A 25 -0.25 9.89 -4.41
N VAL A 26 -0.43 8.63 -4.84
CA VAL A 26 0.67 7.82 -5.40
C VAL A 26 0.68 7.77 -6.93
N ASN A 27 -0.22 8.51 -7.58
CA ASN A 27 -0.43 8.52 -9.03
C ASN A 27 -0.67 7.09 -9.61
N LEU A 28 -1.61 6.37 -9.01
CA LEU A 28 -2.09 5.06 -9.47
C LEU A 28 -3.60 5.12 -9.68
N THR A 29 -4.17 4.08 -10.29
CA THR A 29 -5.63 3.96 -10.38
C THR A 29 -6.20 3.44 -9.06
N THR A 30 -7.44 3.81 -8.72
CA THR A 30 -8.16 3.24 -7.58
C THR A 30 -8.22 1.71 -7.68
N ARG A 31 -8.40 1.17 -8.89
CA ARG A 31 -8.38 -0.29 -9.14
C ARG A 31 -7.06 -0.94 -8.74
N THR A 32 -5.93 -0.26 -8.99
CA THR A 32 -4.61 -0.74 -8.56
C THR A 32 -4.52 -0.81 -7.03
N ILE A 33 -4.99 0.22 -6.32
CA ILE A 33 -5.03 0.22 -4.85
C ILE A 33 -5.95 -0.88 -4.32
N VAL A 34 -7.15 -1.02 -4.87
CA VAL A 34 -8.09 -2.12 -4.52
C VAL A 34 -7.43 -3.49 -4.75
N SER A 35 -6.72 -3.67 -5.87
CA SER A 35 -6.02 -4.92 -6.17
C SER A 35 -4.93 -5.21 -5.12
N TYR A 36 -4.11 -4.21 -4.77
CA TYR A 36 -3.07 -4.36 -3.76
C TYR A 36 -3.62 -4.62 -2.35
N GLU A 37 -4.77 -4.03 -1.99
CA GLU A 37 -5.39 -4.26 -0.68
C GLU A 37 -6.05 -5.65 -0.55
N ASN A 38 -6.50 -6.25 -1.65
CA ASN A 38 -7.28 -7.50 -1.62
C ASN A 38 -6.54 -8.72 -2.21
N ASN A 39 -5.43 -8.53 -2.91
CA ASN A 39 -4.66 -9.59 -3.55
C ASN A 39 -3.16 -9.45 -3.24
N ILE A 40 -2.69 -10.26 -2.29
CA ILE A 40 -1.29 -10.25 -1.85
C ILE A 40 -0.31 -10.57 -2.97
N SER A 41 -0.69 -11.43 -3.93
CA SER A 41 0.15 -11.76 -5.08
C SER A 41 0.28 -10.56 -6.02
N ALA A 42 -0.76 -9.75 -6.18
CA ALA A 42 -0.68 -8.51 -6.95
C ALA A 42 0.25 -7.48 -6.27
N LEU A 43 0.18 -7.37 -4.94
CA LEU A 43 1.06 -6.50 -4.16
C LEU A 43 2.53 -6.96 -4.21
N ARG A 44 2.80 -8.27 -4.10
CA ARG A 44 4.16 -8.85 -4.23
C ARG A 44 4.79 -8.57 -5.59
N ASN A 45 3.98 -8.52 -6.65
CA ASN A 45 4.43 -8.23 -8.01
C ASN A 45 4.40 -6.73 -8.34
N ALA A 46 4.03 -5.86 -7.39
CA ALA A 46 4.10 -4.42 -7.59
C ALA A 46 5.55 -3.97 -7.76
N SER A 47 5.78 -2.93 -8.56
CA SER A 47 7.11 -2.34 -8.66
C SER A 47 7.54 -1.77 -7.31
N TYR A 48 8.83 -1.87 -7.01
CA TYR A 48 9.39 -1.29 -5.79
C TYR A 48 9.03 0.19 -5.64
N ASN A 49 9.10 0.96 -6.73
CA ASN A 49 8.70 2.37 -6.78
C ASN A 49 7.25 2.61 -6.35
N ASN A 50 6.32 1.71 -6.72
CA ASN A 50 4.93 1.84 -6.28
C ASN A 50 4.78 1.54 -4.79
N ILE A 51 5.47 0.51 -4.27
CA ILE A 51 5.46 0.18 -2.84
C ILE A 51 6.08 1.33 -2.03
N GLU A 52 7.18 1.91 -2.51
CA GLU A 52 7.85 3.05 -1.88
C GLU A 52 6.94 4.29 -1.84
N LYS A 53 6.26 4.63 -2.93
CA LYS A 53 5.29 5.73 -2.95
C LYS A 53 4.16 5.51 -1.96
N ILE A 54 3.61 4.29 -1.88
CA ILE A 54 2.56 3.94 -0.93
C ILE A 54 3.07 4.09 0.50
N ALA A 55 4.23 3.53 0.83
CA ALA A 55 4.86 3.65 2.14
C ALA A 55 5.04 5.12 2.55
N LYS A 56 5.64 5.94 1.66
CA LYS A 56 5.82 7.39 1.88
C LYS A 56 4.50 8.12 2.09
N SER A 57 3.48 7.84 1.27
CA SER A 57 2.16 8.49 1.40
C SER A 57 1.42 8.11 2.69
N LEU A 58 1.71 6.92 3.21
CA LEU A 58 1.14 6.40 4.45
C LEU A 58 2.02 6.67 5.67
N ASP A 59 3.18 7.32 5.48
CA ASP A 59 4.12 7.72 6.53
C ASP A 59 4.61 6.51 7.34
N VAL A 60 4.99 5.45 6.63
CA VAL A 60 5.54 4.22 7.18
C VAL A 60 6.76 3.77 6.37
N GLU A 61 7.54 2.87 6.97
CA GLU A 61 8.59 2.16 6.26
C GLU A 61 8.01 1.04 5.37
N ILE A 62 8.67 0.75 4.25
CA ILE A 62 8.29 -0.39 3.38
C ILE A 62 8.25 -1.70 4.20
N SER A 63 9.16 -1.84 5.18
CA SER A 63 9.25 -3.01 6.05
C SER A 63 8.03 -3.22 6.94
N GLU A 64 7.16 -2.23 7.09
CA GLU A 64 5.92 -2.33 7.84
C GLU A 64 4.75 -2.86 6.99
N ILE A 65 4.87 -2.79 5.65
CA ILE A 65 3.84 -3.29 4.72
C ILE A 65 3.91 -4.82 4.66
N PHE A 66 2.81 -5.48 5.00
CA PHE A 66 2.69 -6.93 4.89
C PHE A 66 2.67 -7.36 3.42
N LEU A 67 3.77 -7.99 3.01
CA LEU A 67 3.93 -8.61 1.69
C LEU A 67 3.73 -10.13 1.72
N GLY A 68 3.27 -10.73 2.82
CA GLY A 68 3.12 -12.18 3.00
C GLY A 68 4.35 -12.85 3.58
#